data_AF-A0A2J8MHX4-F1
#
_entry.id   AF-A0A2J8MHX4-F1
#
_cell.length_a   1.000
_cell.length_b   1.000
_cell.length_c   1.000
_cell.angle_alpha   90.00
_cell.angle_beta   90.00
_cell.angle_gamma   90.00
#
_symmetry.space_group_name_H-M   'P 1'
#
loop_
_entity.id
_entity.type
_entity.pdbx_description
1 polymer ?
#
loop_
_entity_poly.entity_id
_entity_poly.type
_entity_poly.pdbx_seq_one_letter_code
_entity_poly.pdbx_strand_id
1 'polypeptide(L)' 'MVLADLGRKITSALRSLSNATIINEEVLNAMLKEVCTALLEADV' A
#
# COMPACT_ATOMS: atom_id res chain seq x y z
N MET A 1 16.18 -7.21 0.88
CA MET A 1 16.20 -6.78 2.31
C MET A 1 14.77 -6.43 2.63
N VAL A 2 14.14 -7.09 3.61
CA VAL A 2 12.68 -7.05 3.81
C VAL A 2 12.11 -5.62 3.89
N LEU A 3 12.86 -4.66 4.48
CA LEU A 3 12.47 -3.24 4.52
C LEU A 3 12.45 -2.54 3.15
N ALA A 4 13.33 -2.94 2.22
CA ALA A 4 13.35 -2.36 0.87
C ALA A 4 12.12 -2.81 0.06
N ASP A 5 11.67 -4.04 0.28
CA ASP A 5 10.48 -4.58 -0.38
C ASP A 5 9.20 -4.02 0.25
N LEU A 6 9.17 -3.82 1.58
CA LEU A 6 8.13 -3.05 2.27
C LEU A 6 8.01 -1.63 1.71
N GLY A 7 9.13 -0.90 1.64
CA GLY A 7 9.17 0.47 1.14
C GLY A 7 8.64 0.58 -0.29
N ARG A 8 8.96 -0.39 -1.16
CA ARG A 8 8.43 -0.46 -2.53
C ARG A 8 6.93 -0.72 -2.55
N LYS A 9 6.42 -1.66 -1.76
CA LYS A 9 4.97 -1.96 -1.68
C LYS A 9 4.17 -0.73 -1.25
N ILE A 10 4.58 -0.06 -0.17
CA ILE A 10 3.91 1.15 0.33
C ILE A 10 3.97 2.28 -0.71
N THR A 11 5.15 2.51 -1.32
CA THR A 11 5.31 3.54 -2.35
C THR A 11 4.43 3.26 -3.57
N SER A 12 4.28 2.00 -3.96
CA SER A 12 3.41 1.58 -5.06
C SER A 12 1.94 1.86 -4.74
N ALA A 13 1.48 1.48 -3.54
CA ALA A 13 0.10 1.69 -3.10
C ALA A 13 -0.27 3.19 -3.05
N LEU A 14 0.64 4.03 -2.53
CA LEU A 14 0.48 5.50 -2.50
C LEU A 14 0.50 6.11 -3.90
N ARG A 15 1.30 5.58 -4.82
CA ARG A 15 1.37 6.03 -6.20
C ARG A 15 0.09 5.68 -6.97
N SER A 16 -0.46 4.49 -6.74
CA SER A 16 -1.77 4.08 -7.28
C SER A 16 -2.88 5.00 -6.78
N LEU A 17 -2.83 5.41 -5.51
CA LEU A 17 -3.77 6.39 -4.95
C LEU A 17 -3.59 7.77 -5.60
N SER A 18 -2.36 8.25 -5.77
CA SER A 18 -2.08 9.56 -6.39
C SER A 18 -2.49 9.64 -7.86
N ASN A 19 -2.46 8.51 -8.58
CA ASN A 19 -2.88 8.42 -9.97
C ASN A 19 -4.38 8.14 -10.15
N ALA A 20 -5.09 7.76 -9.07
CA ALA A 20 -6.51 7.49 -9.13
C ALA A 20 -7.29 8.82 -9.12
N THR A 21 -7.91 9.16 -10.25
CA THR A 21 -8.72 10.39 -10.41
C THR A 21 -9.95 10.41 -9.49
N ILE A 22 -10.39 9.24 -9.02
CA ILE A 22 -11.53 9.07 -8.11
C ILE A 22 -11.07 8.17 -6.97
N ILE A 23 -10.97 8.71 -5.77
CA ILE A 23 -10.76 7.93 -4.55
C ILE A 23 -12.13 7.51 -4.04
N ASN A 24 -12.50 6.26 -4.26
CA ASN A 24 -13.69 5.67 -3.66
C ASN A 24 -13.31 4.81 -2.44
N GLU A 25 -14.31 4.36 -1.70
CA GLU A 25 -14.11 3.54 -0.49
C GLU A 25 -13.45 2.19 -0.80
N GLU A 26 -13.68 1.63 -1.99
CA GLU A 26 -13.05 0.38 -2.44
C GLU A 26 -11.54 0.53 -2.67
N VAL A 27 -11.11 1.60 -3.36
CA VAL A 27 -9.70 1.92 -3.61
C VAL A 27 -8.98 2.23 -2.30
N LEU A 28 -9.65 2.95 -1.40
CA LEU A 28 -9.12 3.22 -0.06
C LEU A 28 -8.93 1.93 0.75
N ASN A 29 -9.94 1.04 0.76
CA ASN A 29 -9.86 -0.25 1.45
C ASN A 29 -8.80 -1.17 0.82
N ALA A 30 -8.65 -1.17 -0.49
CA ALA A 30 -7.63 -1.93 -1.20
C ALA A 30 -6.22 -1.45 -0.81
N MET A 31 -6.01 -0.13 -0.78
CA MET A 31 -4.74 0.47 -0.36
C MET A 31 -4.42 0.14 1.10
N LEU A 32 -5.41 0.27 2.00
CA LEU A 32 -5.24 -0.08 3.42
C LEU A 32 -4.91 -1.56 3.62
N LYS A 33 -5.55 -2.47 2.86
CA LYS A 33 -5.22 -3.89 2.89
C LYS A 33 -3.81 -4.15 2.42
N GLU A 34 -3.38 -3.57 1.30
CA GLU A 34 -1.99 -3.73 0.81
C GLU A 34 -0.97 -3.24 1.85
N VAL A 35 -1.21 -2.08 2.46
CA VAL A 35 -0.32 -1.53 3.49
C VAL A 35 -0.31 -2.42 4.74
N CYS A 36 -1.46 -2.88 5.22
CA CYS A 36 -1.55 -3.81 6.36
C CYS A 36 -0.84 -5.13 6.08
N THR A 37 -1.03 -5.73 4.89
CA THR A 37 -0.32 -6.97 4.51
C THR A 37 1.18 -6.75 4.45
N ALA A 38 1.62 -5.61 3.92
CA ALA A 38 3.05 -5.30 3.86
C ALA A 38 3.64 -5.08 5.27
N LEU A 39 2.92 -4.40 6.18
CA LEU A 39 3.33 -4.26 7.58
C LEU A 39 3.42 -5.60 8.30
N LEU A 40 2.44 -6.50 8.08
CA LEU A 40 2.46 -7.86 8.64
C LEU A 40 3.64 -8.70 8.12
N GLU A 41 3.97 -8.60 6.83
CA GLU A 41 5.14 -9.27 6.25
C GLU A 41 6.48 -8.73 6.79
N ALA A 42 6.48 -7.47 7.23
CA ALA A 42 7.65 -6.83 7.82
C ALA A 42 7.81 -7.11 9.32
N ASP A 43 6.92 -7.92 9.91
CA ASP A 43 6.93 -8.33 11.32
C ASP A 43 6.78 -7.14 12.30
N VAL A 44 5.93 -6.16 11.94
CA VAL A 44 5.56 -4.99 12.77
C VAL A 44 4.30 -5.27 13.59
#